data_AF-A0A2T1LS34-F1
#
_entry.id   AF-A0A2T1LS34-F1
#
_cell.length_a   1.000
_cell.length_b   1.000
_cell.length_c   1.000
_cell.angle_alpha   90.00
_cell.angle_beta   90.00
_cell.angle_gamma   90.00
#
_symmetry.space_group_name_H-M   'P 1'
#
loop_
_entity.id
_entity.type
_entity.pdbx_description
1 polymer ?
#
loop_
_entity_poly.entity_id
_entity_poly.type
_entity_poly.pdbx_seq_one_letter_code
_entity_poly.pdbx_strand_id
1 'polypeptide(L)'
;MKAFEMTGIVDEKGQLVLDNLLEIHTFSRVKVIILVPEEESEIAPDDTPIEEIKASLRRALQEAKEGKTRPLSELWERIEDE
;
A
#
# COMPACT_ATOMS: atom_id res chain seq x y z
N MET A 1 -13.55 -12.94 27.47
CA MET A 1 -12.16 -12.75 27.00
C MET A 1 -12.03 -11.30 26.58
N LYS A 2 -10.95 -10.60 26.95
CA LYS A 2 -10.69 -9.21 26.56
C LYS A 2 -9.51 -9.22 25.59
N ALA A 3 -9.66 -8.61 24.42
CA ALA A 3 -8.60 -8.48 23.44
C ALA A 3 -7.84 -7.17 23.68
N PHE A 4 -6.52 -7.22 23.48
CA PHE A 4 -5.64 -6.05 23.51
C PHE A 4 -4.90 -6.03 22.18
N GLU A 5 -4.93 -4.89 21.50
CA GLU A 5 -4.15 -4.64 20.30
C GLU A 5 -2.95 -3.79 20.69
N MET A 6 -1.75 -4.26 20.34
CA MET A 6 -0.54 -3.48 20.50
C MET A 6 0.46 -3.82 19.42
N THR A 7 1.38 -2.89 19.19
CA THR A 7 2.52 -3.08 18.29
C THR A 7 3.65 -3.81 19.02
N GLY A 8 4.32 -4.67 18.28
CA GLY A 8 5.52 -5.37 18.71
C GLY A 8 6.30 -5.85 17.50
N ILE A 9 7.53 -6.27 17.74
CA ILE A 9 8.45 -6.74 16.73
C ILE A 9 8.67 -8.23 16.93
N VAL A 10 8.66 -8.99 15.83
CA VAL A 10 9.14 -10.37 15.83
C VAL A 10 10.64 -10.32 15.52
N ASP A 11 11.46 -10.77 16.47
CA ASP A 11 12.92 -10.78 16.28
C ASP A 11 13.37 -11.87 15.30
N GLU A 12 14.65 -11.88 14.93
CA GLU A 12 15.25 -12.87 14.00
C GLU A 12 15.16 -14.33 14.52
N LYS A 13 14.86 -14.51 15.81
CA LYS A 13 14.68 -15.83 16.45
C LYS A 13 13.20 -16.22 16.53
N GLY A 14 12.30 -15.39 16.01
CA GLY A 14 10.85 -15.62 16.04
C GLY A 14 10.17 -15.29 17.37
N GLN A 15 10.82 -14.52 18.25
CA GLN A 15 10.24 -14.09 19.52
C GLN A 15 9.48 -12.77 19.34
N LEU A 16 8.26 -12.72 19.88
CA LEU A 16 7.47 -11.49 19.92
C LEU A 16 7.94 -10.61 21.09
N VAL A 17 8.52 -9.46 20.75
CA VAL A 17 8.89 -8.40 21.69
C VAL A 17 7.83 -7.30 21.59
N LEU A 18 7.17 -7.03 22.71
CA LEU A 18 6.15 -5.99 22.79
C LEU A 18 6.80 -4.63 23.06
N ASP A 19 6.33 -3.57 22.41
CA ASP A 19 6.86 -2.22 22.62
C ASP A 19 6.58 -1.71 24.05
N ASN A 20 5.49 -2.20 24.65
CA ASN A 20 5.05 -1.83 25.98
C ASN A 20 4.66 -3.07 26.81
N LEU A 21 4.72 -2.93 28.13
CA LEU A 21 4.28 -3.96 29.06
C LEU A 21 2.76 -4.17 28.99
N LEU A 22 2.33 -5.43 29.03
CA LEU A 22 0.92 -5.78 29.20
C LEU A 22 0.45 -5.38 30.61
N GLU A 23 -0.59 -4.54 30.69
CA GLU A 23 -1.27 -4.19 31.94
C GLU A 23 -2.16 -5.33 32.47
N ILE A 24 -1.68 -6.57 32.40
CA ILE A 24 -2.36 -7.77 32.90
C ILE A 24 -1.65 -8.18 34.19
N HIS A 25 -2.16 -7.69 35.32
CA HIS A 25 -1.58 -7.94 36.65
C HIS A 25 -1.99 -9.30 37.27
N THR A 26 -2.47 -10.23 36.45
CA THR A 26 -2.92 -11.55 36.87
C THR A 26 -2.26 -12.65 36.04
N PHE A 27 -1.62 -13.61 36.71
CA PHE A 27 -1.07 -14.78 36.04
C PHE A 27 -2.20 -15.60 35.40
N SER A 28 -2.27 -15.58 34.07
CA SER A 28 -3.36 -16.18 33.31
C SER A 28 -2.86 -16.66 31.94
N ARG A 29 -3.51 -17.69 31.38
CA ARG A 29 -3.24 -18.14 30.01
C ARG A 29 -3.93 -17.19 29.02
N VAL A 30 -3.19 -16.74 28.02
CA VAL A 30 -3.68 -15.83 26.98
C VAL A 30 -3.59 -16.47 25.60
N LYS A 31 -4.44 -16.03 24.66
CA LYS A 31 -4.37 -16.36 23.23
C LYS A 31 -3.76 -15.15 22.52
N VAL A 32 -2.71 -15.37 21.73
CA VAL A 32 -2.01 -14.34 20.97
C VAL A 32 -2.40 -14.47 19.49
N ILE A 33 -2.70 -13.35 18.83
CA ILE A 33 -2.92 -13.25 17.39
C ILE A 33 -1.85 -12.28 16.87
N ILE A 34 -1.08 -12.71 15.88
CA ILE A 34 0.00 -11.90 15.27
C ILE A 34 -0.45 -11.56 13.86
N LEU A 35 -0.50 -10.27 13.54
CA LEU A 35 -0.75 -9.76 12.20
C LEU A 35 0.60 -9.32 11.64
N VAL A 36 1.07 -10.02 10.60
CA VAL A 36 2.27 -9.64 9.86
C VAL A 36 1.79 -8.91 8.61
N PRO A 37 2.30 -7.71 8.30
CA PRO A 37 1.96 -7.05 7.04
C PRO A 37 2.39 -7.94 5.88
N GLU A 38 1.51 -8.11 4.91
CA GLU A 38 1.90 -8.68 3.63
C GLU A 38 2.95 -7.73 3.03
N GLU A 39 4.08 -8.28 2.57
CA GLU A 39 5.00 -7.47 1.78
C GLU A 39 4.22 -6.97 0.56
N GLU A 40 4.28 -5.67 0.27
CA GLU A 40 3.70 -5.02 -0.93
C GLU A 40 4.31 -5.53 -2.26
N SER A 41 4.89 -6.73 -2.28
CA SER A 41 5.71 -7.27 -3.37
C SER A 41 4.96 -8.19 -4.33
N GLU A 42 3.64 -8.26 -4.25
CA GLU A 42 2.84 -8.84 -5.33
C GLU A 42 2.51 -7.75 -6.35
N ILE A 43 3.53 -7.33 -7.12
CA ILE A 43 3.29 -6.72 -8.43
C ILE A 43 2.49 -7.77 -9.20
N ALA A 44 1.22 -7.52 -9.44
CA ALA A 44 0.38 -8.42 -10.17
C ALA A 44 0.99 -8.61 -11.57
N PRO A 45 0.83 -9.76 -12.23
CA PRO A 45 1.45 -10.01 -13.54
C PRO A 45 0.97 -9.03 -14.63
N ASP A 46 -0.10 -8.29 -14.39
CA ASP A 46 -0.68 -7.24 -15.23
C ASP A 46 -0.34 -5.81 -14.78
N ASP A 47 0.41 -5.64 -13.68
CA ASP A 47 0.82 -4.31 -13.22
C ASP A 47 1.85 -3.69 -14.17
N THR A 48 1.62 -2.44 -14.53
CA THR A 48 2.56 -1.67 -15.34
C THR A 48 3.83 -1.38 -14.52
N PRO A 49 5.03 -1.69 -15.03
CA PRO A 49 6.27 -1.42 -14.31
C PRO A 49 6.39 0.04 -13.87
N ILE A 50 6.93 0.27 -12.67
CA ILE A 50 7.08 1.62 -12.09
C ILE A 50 7.90 2.54 -13.03
N GLU A 51 8.89 1.99 -13.72
CA GLU A 51 9.72 2.67 -14.71
C GLU A 51 8.89 3.20 -15.88
N GLU A 52 7.93 2.40 -16.37
CA GLU A 52 7.04 2.76 -17.46
C GLU A 52 6.05 3.84 -17.02
N ILE A 53 5.49 3.73 -15.82
CA ILE A 53 4.64 4.77 -15.21
C ILE A 53 5.42 6.10 -15.12
N LYS A 54 6.65 6.06 -14.58
CA LYS A 54 7.50 7.25 -14.47
C LYS A 54 7.83 7.87 -15.83
N ALA A 55 8.12 7.06 -16.84
CA ALA A 55 8.39 7.53 -18.19
C ALA A 55 7.15 8.19 -18.82
N SER A 56 5.99 7.54 -18.67
CA SER A 56 4.71 8.07 -19.16
C SER A 56 4.36 9.41 -18.52
N LEU A 57 4.48 9.53 -17.20
CA LEU A 57 4.23 10.78 -16.46
C LEU A 57 5.17 11.91 -16.88
N ARG A 58 6.47 11.64 -17.07
CA ARG A 58 7.42 12.65 -17.55
C ARG A 58 7.05 13.16 -18.93
N ARG A 59 6.65 12.27 -19.84
CA ARG A 59 6.18 12.63 -21.18
C ARG A 59 4.91 13.48 -21.12
N ALA A 60 3.89 13.03 -20.39
CA ALA A 60 2.63 13.75 -20.25
C ALA A 60 2.84 15.15 -19.63
N LEU A 61 3.74 15.27 -18.65
CA LEU A 61 4.09 16.56 -18.07
C LEU A 61 4.79 17.48 -19.09
N GLN A 62 5.67 16.95 -19.93
CA GLN A 62 6.32 17.71 -20.99
C GLN A 62 5.32 18.19 -22.04
N GLU A 63 4.40 17.31 -22.47
CA GLU A 63 3.31 17.64 -23.39
C GLU A 63 2.40 18.75 -22.82
N ALA A 64 2.07 18.66 -21.53
CA ALA A 64 1.30 19.69 -20.85
C ALA A 64 2.02 21.05 -20.83
N LYS A 65 3.33 21.06 -20.56
CA LYS A 65 4.16 22.28 -20.61
C LYS A 65 4.25 22.89 -22.01
N GLU A 66 4.24 22.05 -23.04
CA GLU A 66 4.25 22.46 -24.45
C GLU A 66 2.85 22.88 -24.95
N GLY A 67 1.82 22.84 -24.10
CA GLY A 67 0.44 23.15 -24.47
C GLY A 67 -0.22 22.09 -25.35
N LYS A 68 0.40 20.90 -25.50
CA LYS A 68 -0.15 19.73 -26.20
C LYS A 68 -1.18 19.02 -25.33
N THR A 69 -2.16 19.78 -24.87
CA THR A 69 -3.29 19.31 -24.08
C THR A 69 -4.58 19.45 -24.87
N ARG A 70 -5.61 18.71 -24.48
CA ARG A 70 -6.95 18.84 -25.08
C ARG A 70 -7.95 19.16 -23.99
N PRO A 71 -8.98 19.98 -24.29
CA PRO A 71 -10.05 20.23 -23.35
C PRO A 71 -10.85 18.95 -23.09
N LEU A 72 -11.37 18.83 -21.87
CA LEU A 72 -12.14 17.65 -21.45
C LEU A 72 -13.41 17.44 -22.29
N SER A 73 -13.99 18.51 -22.85
CA SER A 73 -15.15 18.44 -23.74
C SER A 73 -14.87 17.62 -25.01
N GLU A 74 -13.67 17.70 -25.57
CA GLU A 74 -13.25 16.95 -26.78
C GLU A 74 -12.94 15.47 -26.49
N LEU A 75 -12.91 15.05 -25.22
CA LEU A 75 -12.66 13.66 -24.85
C LEU A 75 -13.89 12.78 -25.17
N TRP A 76 -15.09 13.30 -24.92
CA TRP A 76 -16.36 12.58 -25.08
C TRP A 76 -16.74 12.40 -26.55
N GLU A 77 -16.49 13.41 -27.39
CA GLU A 77 -16.76 13.38 -28.84
C GLU A 77 -16.04 12.20 -29.52
N ARG A 78 -14.85 11.82 -29.03
CA ARG A 78 -14.05 10.74 -29.60
C ARG A 78 -14.46 9.33 -29.15
N ILE A 79 -15.17 9.23 -28.03
CA ILE A 79 -15.67 7.96 -27.51
C ILE A 79 -17.00 7.60 -28.22
N GLU A 80 -17.75 8.61 -28.66
CA GLU A 80 -18.99 8.42 -29.41
C GLU A 80 -18.77 8.18 -30.92
N ASP A 81 -17.59 8.54 -31.45
CA ASP A 81 -17.18 8.33 -32.85
C ASP A 81 -16.52 6.94 -33.11
N GLU A 82 -16.63 5.99 -32.17
CA GLU A 82 -16.11 4.61 -32.25
C GLU A 82 -17.24 3.57 -32.38
#